data_AF-A0A954BV90-F1
#
_entry.id   AF-A0A954BV90-F1
#
_cell.length_a   1.000
_cell.length_b   1.000
_cell.length_c   1.000
_cell.angle_alpha   90.00
_cell.angle_beta   90.00
_cell.angle_gamma   90.00
#
_symmetry.space_group_name_H-M   'P 1'
#
loop_
_entity.id
_entity.type
_entity.pdbx_description
1 polymer ?
#
loop_
_entity_poly.entity_id
_entity_poly.type
_entity_poly.pdbx_seq_one_letter_code
_entity_poly.pdbx_strand_id
1 'polypeptide(L)'
;MKTTETHPDNSQRWAHRFALSCTALLLFMIVVGAMVTTTRAGDTNPGWSWRFWEWFVSWWNAQGGRAWEDGHRMIGTVIGFMGIGLAITLWKSSNGKPRRWLGVVALGLIGLQGLIGGLRVLVVSDAGVRDTVLAYTGGGYDVELRRAIKAMIHGVTGQVIFSFLACVAVVTSSRWAVNWQAQRSPKSAGSRRLSLLLVTLGVGQLALGTLVRQTGTHVMWHITGACIVTLGVLAMLIRIFRYHSAFQPLRRVATLVAVLLVTQVFLGIVPWILTDGHLVSSDPASLVAMLRTAHVTVGALLLMCISVQALWLHRLTIPSDAERPAVTTAGEFERGVRTKLHDYTILSKARLSGLVMVTVAAGYFIGAPGMPNVVVLGATLVGVSLVAAGTSALNQYIERDRDARMDRTRNRPLPSGRMQPGEAMAFGILTIVGGTLMVAFGVNLLAAGLTALTSAIYLLIYTPLKTRTTLNTLVGAIPGALPPMIGWAAVRGRIDLPAFVLFAILFTWQLPHFWSIAWLYREDYKRGGMRMLSVEDQDGGMLARQISLWCVALIVTSLLPVLVGMAGRTYAIGAVALGLGFLAAGVINQVKRTRESTRGVFFASLLYLPLLLGVLLFDVW
;
A
#
# COMPACT_ATOMS: atom_id res chain seq x y z
N MET A 1 -29.27 -18.33 23.43
CA MET A 1 -28.29 -18.84 24.42
C MET A 1 -27.74 -17.63 25.17
N LYS A 2 -28.10 -17.44 26.44
CA LYS A 2 -27.64 -16.31 27.27
C LYS A 2 -26.12 -16.42 27.42
N THR A 3 -25.39 -15.41 26.98
CA THR A 3 -23.97 -15.23 27.30
C THR A 3 -23.85 -14.98 28.79
N THR A 4 -23.36 -15.98 29.54
CA THR A 4 -22.92 -15.78 30.93
C THR A 4 -21.68 -14.89 30.91
N GLU A 5 -21.89 -13.58 31.02
CA GLU A 5 -20.81 -12.63 31.24
C GLU A 5 -20.23 -12.88 32.64
N THR A 6 -19.12 -13.61 32.69
CA THR A 6 -18.26 -13.60 33.87
C THR A 6 -17.64 -12.20 33.94
N HIS A 7 -18.09 -11.37 34.88
CA HIS A 7 -17.51 -10.05 35.07
C HIS A 7 -16.00 -10.19 35.37
N PRO A 8 -15.12 -9.50 34.65
CA PRO A 8 -13.69 -9.59 34.89
C PRO A 8 -13.39 -9.02 36.28
N ASP A 9 -12.74 -9.83 37.11
CA ASP A 9 -12.19 -9.43 38.41
C ASP A 9 -11.33 -8.17 38.27
N ASN A 10 -11.34 -7.30 39.28
CA ASN A 10 -10.61 -6.04 39.30
C ASN A 10 -9.13 -6.23 38.94
N SER A 11 -8.51 -7.33 39.39
CA SER A 11 -7.13 -7.70 39.04
C SER A 11 -6.91 -7.80 37.51
N GLN A 12 -7.87 -8.36 36.77
CA GLN A 12 -7.80 -8.52 35.32
C GLN A 12 -7.95 -7.19 34.58
N ARG A 13 -8.82 -6.30 35.06
CA ARG A 13 -8.98 -4.95 34.49
C ARG A 13 -7.70 -4.15 34.63
N TRP A 14 -7.05 -4.22 35.78
CA TRP A 14 -5.75 -3.58 36.01
C TRP A 14 -4.65 -4.20 35.16
N ALA A 15 -4.56 -5.53 35.06
CA ALA A 15 -3.60 -6.19 34.18
C ALA A 15 -3.75 -5.73 32.72
N HIS A 16 -4.99 -5.60 32.22
CA HIS A 16 -5.25 -5.08 30.88
C HIS A 16 -4.79 -3.63 30.72
N ARG A 17 -5.09 -2.75 31.70
CA ARG A 17 -4.66 -1.35 31.69
C ARG A 17 -3.14 -1.23 31.69
N PHE A 18 -2.44 -1.95 32.57
CA PHE A 18 -0.98 -1.96 32.61
C PHE A 18 -0.37 -2.46 31.29
N ALA A 19 -0.91 -3.54 30.71
CA ALA A 19 -0.43 -4.04 29.42
C ALA A 19 -0.63 -3.02 28.29
N LEU A 20 -1.78 -2.34 28.26
CA LEU A 20 -2.08 -1.31 27.27
C LEU A 20 -1.18 -0.08 27.44
N SER A 21 -0.98 0.38 28.69
CA SER A 21 -0.07 1.49 29.01
C SER A 21 1.37 1.17 28.65
N CYS A 22 1.87 -0.04 28.98
CA CYS A 22 3.22 -0.48 28.57
C CYS A 22 3.36 -0.49 27.04
N THR A 23 2.35 -1.00 26.33
CA THR A 23 2.35 -1.06 24.87
C THR A 23 2.37 0.36 24.27
N ALA A 24 1.55 1.27 24.77
CA ALA A 24 1.51 2.66 24.30
C ALA A 24 2.82 3.41 24.58
N LEU A 25 3.38 3.25 25.78
CA LEU A 25 4.68 3.84 26.14
C LEU A 25 5.82 3.26 25.30
N LEU A 26 5.80 1.96 24.98
CA LEU A 26 6.78 1.36 24.08
C LEU A 26 6.66 1.85 22.64
N LEU A 27 5.45 2.09 22.14
CA LEU A 27 5.27 2.72 20.83
C LEU A 27 5.92 4.11 20.80
N PHE A 28 5.66 4.92 21.83
CA PHE A 28 6.30 6.21 21.99
C PHE A 28 7.83 6.07 22.09
N MET A 29 8.30 5.07 22.83
CA MET A 29 9.72 4.75 22.95
C MET A 29 10.38 4.39 21.62
N ILE A 30 9.68 3.68 20.73
CA ILE A 30 10.19 3.33 19.41
C ILE A 30 10.39 4.60 18.57
N VAL A 31 9.47 5.57 18.66
CA VAL A 31 9.60 6.87 17.98
C VAL A 31 10.80 7.65 18.53
N VAL A 32 10.88 7.80 19.86
CA VAL A 32 11.99 8.50 20.53
C VAL A 32 13.32 7.81 20.25
N GLY A 33 13.38 6.49 20.34
CA GLY A 33 14.58 5.69 20.05
C GLY A 33 15.01 5.79 18.58
N ALA A 34 14.06 5.84 17.64
CA ALA A 34 14.34 6.09 16.24
C ALA A 34 14.94 7.49 16.03
N MET A 35 14.43 8.52 16.72
CA MET A 35 15.04 9.86 16.71
C MET A 35 16.46 9.82 17.29
N VAL A 36 16.68 9.21 18.46
CA VAL A 36 18.01 9.08 19.09
C VAL A 36 19.03 8.44 18.14
N THR A 37 18.62 7.39 17.41
CA THR A 37 19.50 6.74 16.42
C THR A 37 19.73 7.57 15.17
N THR A 38 18.73 8.35 14.74
CA THR A 38 18.80 9.13 13.50
C THR A 38 19.60 10.41 13.68
N THR A 39 19.51 11.04 14.84
CA THR A 39 20.27 12.26 15.19
C THR A 39 21.65 11.96 15.79
N ARG A 40 22.02 10.69 15.93
CA ARG A 40 23.23 10.23 16.66
C ARG A 40 23.32 10.76 18.10
N ALA A 41 22.18 11.09 18.69
CA ALA A 41 22.09 11.59 20.06
C ALA A 41 22.55 10.57 21.11
N GLY A 42 22.61 9.27 20.80
CA GLY A 42 23.00 8.23 21.75
C GLY A 42 24.47 8.23 22.18
N ASP A 43 25.29 9.13 21.62
CA ASP A 43 26.70 9.31 22.01
C ASP A 43 26.88 10.57 22.91
N THR A 44 25.80 11.29 23.24
CA THR A 44 25.88 12.57 23.97
C THR A 44 26.04 12.42 25.47
N ASN A 45 25.70 11.25 26.04
CA ASN A 45 25.85 10.95 27.46
C ASN A 45 26.42 9.53 27.70
N PRO A 46 27.75 9.36 27.77
CA PRO A 46 28.39 8.04 27.87
C PRO A 46 28.23 7.37 29.25
N GLY A 47 27.70 8.06 30.27
CA GLY A 47 27.45 7.49 31.59
C GLY A 47 26.18 6.63 31.64
N TRP A 48 26.14 5.60 32.47
CA TRP A 48 24.92 4.83 32.78
C TRP A 48 24.64 4.85 34.29
N SER A 49 23.53 5.48 34.68
CA SER A 49 23.00 5.48 36.04
C SER A 49 21.78 4.55 36.19
N TRP A 50 21.72 3.88 37.34
CA TRP A 50 20.57 3.08 37.78
C TRP A 50 19.54 3.90 38.56
N ARG A 51 19.83 5.17 38.87
CA ARG A 51 18.97 6.05 39.66
C ARG A 51 18.05 6.86 38.77
N PHE A 52 16.74 6.57 38.84
CA PHE A 52 15.72 7.27 38.05
C PHE A 52 15.80 8.80 38.13
N TRP A 53 16.03 9.35 39.32
CA TRP A 53 16.08 10.80 39.54
C TRP A 53 17.19 11.50 38.76
N GLU A 54 18.32 10.83 38.54
CA GLU A 54 19.44 11.39 37.78
C GLU A 54 19.08 11.58 36.30
N TRP A 55 18.27 10.68 35.72
CA TRP A 55 17.75 10.84 34.36
C TRP A 55 16.74 11.97 34.24
N PHE A 56 15.85 12.11 35.22
CA PHE A 56 14.85 13.18 35.22
C PHE A 56 15.52 14.56 35.29
N VAL A 57 16.47 14.75 36.21
CA VAL A 57 17.21 16.01 36.35
C VAL A 57 18.07 16.30 35.12
N SER A 58 18.73 15.28 34.57
CA SER A 58 19.52 15.44 33.34
C SER A 58 18.63 15.84 32.15
N TRP A 59 17.49 15.17 31.97
CA TRP A 59 16.53 15.48 30.92
C TRP A 59 15.91 16.89 31.06
N TRP A 60 15.51 17.28 32.27
CA TRP A 60 14.91 18.60 32.54
C TRP A 60 15.82 19.76 32.13
N ASN A 61 17.14 19.56 32.26
CA ASN A 61 18.15 20.55 31.94
C ASN A 61 18.79 20.32 30.56
N ALA A 62 18.41 19.28 29.82
CA ALA A 62 19.04 18.92 28.57
C ALA A 62 18.44 19.68 27.38
N GLN A 63 19.30 20.01 26.41
CA GLN A 63 18.91 20.55 25.10
C GLN A 63 19.49 19.67 23.98
N GLY A 64 18.88 19.74 22.79
CA GLY A 64 19.36 19.02 21.60
C GLY A 64 19.38 17.48 21.78
N GLY A 65 20.47 16.84 21.35
CA GLY A 65 20.63 15.37 21.39
C GLY A 65 20.49 14.77 22.80
N ARG A 66 21.00 15.45 23.82
CA ARG A 66 20.96 14.96 25.21
C ARG A 66 19.54 14.82 25.76
N ALA A 67 18.63 15.71 25.34
CA ALA A 67 17.22 15.63 25.74
C ALA A 67 16.53 14.38 25.17
N TRP A 68 16.89 13.99 23.93
CA TRP A 68 16.38 12.76 23.32
C TRP A 68 16.90 11.51 24.04
N GLU A 69 18.19 11.49 24.37
CA GLU A 69 18.83 10.34 25.01
C GLU A 69 18.35 10.14 26.46
N ASP A 70 18.38 11.18 27.29
CA ASP A 70 17.98 11.07 28.69
C ASP A 70 16.46 10.85 28.82
N GLY A 71 15.66 11.46 27.93
CA GLY A 71 14.22 11.21 27.83
C GLY A 71 13.92 9.74 27.47
N HIS A 72 14.66 9.17 26.52
CA HIS A 72 14.58 7.75 26.17
C HIS A 72 14.87 6.85 27.38
N ARG A 73 15.89 7.16 28.20
CA ARG A 73 16.22 6.38 29.40
C ARG A 73 15.14 6.47 30.47
N MET A 74 14.62 7.68 30.72
CA MET A 74 13.56 7.95 31.70
C MET A 74 12.28 7.16 31.39
N ILE A 75 11.82 7.20 30.14
CA ILE A 75 10.63 6.44 29.70
C ILE A 75 10.87 4.94 29.89
N GLY A 76 12.11 4.47 29.75
CA GLY A 76 12.48 3.06 29.86
C GLY A 76 12.32 2.58 31.29
N THR A 77 12.73 3.40 32.25
CA THR A 77 12.50 3.14 33.68
C THR A 77 11.02 3.13 34.02
N VAL A 78 10.21 4.06 33.49
CA VAL A 78 8.75 4.07 33.68
C VAL A 78 8.11 2.79 33.15
N ILE A 79 8.52 2.32 31.96
CA ILE A 79 8.07 1.04 31.40
C ILE A 79 8.48 -0.13 32.30
N GLY A 80 9.68 -0.09 32.89
CA GLY A 80 10.12 -1.07 33.89
C GLY A 80 9.16 -1.17 35.08
N PHE A 81 8.81 -0.04 35.70
CA PHE A 81 7.84 -0.01 36.81
C PHE A 81 6.45 -0.49 36.39
N MET A 82 5.99 -0.09 35.20
CA MET A 82 4.70 -0.56 34.66
C MET A 82 4.73 -2.08 34.38
N GLY A 83 5.87 -2.63 33.96
CA GLY A 83 6.10 -4.06 33.77
C GLY A 83 6.01 -4.85 35.08
N ILE A 84 6.55 -4.30 36.18
CA ILE A 84 6.39 -4.87 37.54
C ILE A 84 4.90 -4.87 37.93
N GLY A 85 4.19 -3.75 37.73
CA GLY A 85 2.76 -3.65 37.99
C GLY A 85 1.93 -4.67 37.18
N LEU A 86 2.27 -4.85 35.91
CA LEU A 86 1.67 -5.88 35.05
C LEU A 86 1.92 -7.30 35.60
N ALA A 87 3.15 -7.61 36.00
CA ALA A 87 3.50 -8.92 36.55
C ALA A 87 2.72 -9.22 37.84
N ILE A 88 2.67 -8.26 38.77
CA ILE A 88 1.94 -8.40 40.05
C ILE A 88 0.44 -8.60 39.80
N THR A 89 -0.17 -7.79 38.93
CA THR A 89 -1.61 -7.87 38.64
C THR A 89 -1.99 -9.16 37.93
N LEU A 90 -1.16 -9.65 37.02
CA LEU A 90 -1.34 -10.97 36.39
C LEU A 90 -1.15 -12.11 37.38
N TRP A 91 -0.21 -11.99 38.32
CA TRP A 91 0.01 -13.00 39.36
C TRP A 91 -1.19 -13.13 40.31
N LYS A 92 -1.77 -11.98 40.69
CA LYS A 92 -2.97 -11.90 41.54
C LYS A 92 -4.27 -12.29 40.82
N SER A 93 -4.29 -12.35 39.49
CA SER A 93 -5.50 -12.71 38.74
C SER A 93 -5.88 -14.19 38.90
N SER A 94 -7.18 -14.45 39.02
CA SER A 94 -7.77 -15.80 39.17
C SER A 94 -7.75 -16.65 37.89
N ASN A 95 -7.34 -16.09 36.75
CA ASN A 95 -7.48 -16.66 35.41
C ASN A 95 -6.44 -17.76 35.02
N GLY A 96 -5.91 -18.51 36.00
CA GLY A 96 -5.09 -19.71 35.78
C GLY A 96 -3.58 -19.49 35.59
N LYS A 97 -2.80 -20.57 35.76
CA LYS A 97 -1.32 -20.59 35.73
C LYS A 97 -0.69 -19.99 34.46
N PRO A 98 -1.21 -20.18 33.23
CA PRO A 98 -0.55 -19.67 32.02
C PRO A 98 -0.46 -18.14 31.94
N ARG A 99 -1.45 -17.42 32.46
CA ARG A 99 -1.45 -15.94 32.41
C ARG A 99 -0.45 -15.31 33.39
N ARG A 100 -0.13 -16.00 34.49
CA ARG A 100 0.89 -15.56 35.46
C ARG A 100 2.27 -15.53 34.82
N TRP A 101 2.59 -16.54 34.02
CA TRP A 101 3.86 -16.61 33.27
C TRP A 101 4.02 -15.52 32.23
N LEU A 102 2.93 -15.02 31.63
CA LEU A 102 3.01 -13.87 30.71
C LEU A 102 3.56 -12.61 31.40
N GLY A 103 3.22 -12.40 32.66
CA GLY A 103 3.73 -11.29 33.47
C GLY A 103 5.22 -11.44 33.78
N VAL A 104 5.65 -12.65 34.15
CA VAL A 104 7.07 -12.95 34.42
C VAL A 104 7.92 -12.79 33.16
N VAL A 105 7.44 -13.32 32.03
CA VAL A 105 8.12 -13.20 30.74
C VAL A 105 8.18 -11.73 30.30
N ALA A 106 7.09 -10.97 30.45
CA ALA A 106 7.09 -9.52 30.16
C ALA A 106 8.16 -8.78 30.97
N LEU A 107 8.20 -9.02 32.28
CA LEU A 107 9.17 -8.37 33.18
C LEU A 107 10.62 -8.76 32.82
N GLY A 108 10.87 -10.05 32.57
CA GLY A 108 12.19 -10.54 32.17
C GLY A 108 12.66 -9.94 30.85
N LEU A 109 11.78 -9.85 29.85
CA LEU A 109 12.10 -9.24 28.55
C LEU A 109 12.36 -7.73 28.66
N ILE A 110 11.56 -6.99 29.44
CA ILE A 110 11.78 -5.55 29.68
C ILE A 110 13.13 -5.33 30.40
N GLY A 111 13.44 -6.15 31.41
CA GLY A 111 14.72 -6.10 32.12
C GLY A 111 15.91 -6.40 31.20
N LEU A 112 15.81 -7.45 30.38
CA LEU A 112 16.82 -7.81 29.38
C LEU A 112 17.04 -6.66 28.37
N GLN A 113 15.97 -6.00 27.92
CA GLN A 113 16.06 -4.87 27.01
C GLN A 113 16.79 -3.68 27.65
N GLY A 114 16.54 -3.40 28.93
CA GLY A 114 17.28 -2.41 29.70
C GLY A 114 18.76 -2.75 29.81
N LEU A 115 19.10 -4.03 30.07
CA LEU A 115 20.48 -4.50 30.12
C LEU A 115 21.19 -4.37 28.77
N ILE A 116 20.55 -4.79 27.67
CA ILE A 116 21.08 -4.62 26.31
C ILE A 116 21.31 -3.13 25.99
N GLY A 117 20.38 -2.27 26.42
CA GLY A 117 20.52 -0.82 26.31
C GLY A 117 21.74 -0.28 27.07
N GLY A 118 21.95 -0.71 28.31
CA GLY A 118 23.12 -0.32 29.13
C GLY A 118 24.45 -0.83 28.55
N LEU A 119 24.50 -2.10 28.13
CA LEU A 119 25.68 -2.70 27.50
C LEU A 119 26.08 -2.02 26.19
N ARG A 120 25.12 -1.42 25.47
CA ARG A 120 25.40 -0.62 24.28
C ARG A 120 26.24 0.62 24.62
N VAL A 121 25.95 1.28 25.74
CA VAL A 121 26.58 2.54 26.16
C VAL A 121 27.92 2.30 26.84
N LEU A 122 27.99 1.34 27.77
CA LEU A 122 29.20 1.07 28.57
C LEU A 122 30.41 0.57 27.75
N VAL A 123 30.19 -0.02 26.57
CA VAL A 123 31.30 -0.46 25.70
C VAL A 123 31.85 0.69 24.85
N VAL A 124 31.14 1.82 24.75
CA VAL A 124 31.62 3.04 24.07
C VAL A 124 32.52 3.85 25.00
N SER A 125 32.31 3.80 26.33
CA SER A 125 33.17 4.50 27.30
C SER A 125 34.58 3.91 27.45
N ASP A 126 34.79 2.64 27.10
CA ASP A 126 36.14 2.02 27.04
C ASP A 126 36.95 2.44 25.79
N ALA A 127 36.35 3.23 24.88
CA ALA A 127 36.99 3.67 23.64
C ALA A 127 38.24 4.55 23.87
N GLY A 128 38.35 5.22 25.03
CA GLY A 128 39.53 6.02 25.38
C GLY A 128 40.83 5.21 25.48
N VAL A 129 40.75 3.89 25.70
CA VAL A 129 41.91 2.97 25.68
C VAL A 129 42.11 2.33 24.29
N ARG A 130 41.10 2.43 23.42
CA ARG A 130 40.96 1.64 22.20
C ARG A 130 41.43 2.37 20.94
N ASP A 131 41.37 3.70 20.94
CA ASP A 131 41.93 4.53 19.86
C ASP A 131 43.45 4.38 19.74
N THR A 132 44.14 4.05 20.84
CA THR A 132 45.58 3.75 20.84
C THR A 132 45.91 2.38 20.22
N VAL A 133 44.98 1.42 20.27
CA VAL A 133 45.18 0.05 19.74
C VAL A 133 44.79 -0.07 18.26
N LEU A 134 43.77 0.67 17.82
CA LEU A 134 43.29 0.66 16.43
C LEU A 134 44.25 1.35 15.45
N ALA A 135 45.04 2.32 15.92
CA ALA A 135 46.10 2.95 15.13
C ALA A 135 47.22 1.96 14.73
N TYR A 136 47.34 0.82 15.42
CA TYR A 136 48.40 -0.18 15.18
C TYR A 136 47.95 -1.44 14.42
N THR A 137 46.66 -1.73 14.27
CA THR A 137 46.19 -3.03 13.73
C THR A 137 45.31 -2.98 12.47
N GLY A 138 45.02 -1.80 11.91
CA GLY A 138 44.31 -1.68 10.63
C GLY A 138 42.86 -2.23 10.61
N GLY A 139 42.24 -2.45 11.78
CA GLY A 139 40.98 -3.19 11.96
C GLY A 139 39.69 -2.38 11.94
N GLY A 140 39.56 -1.33 11.12
CA GLY A 140 38.40 -0.41 11.13
C GLY A 140 37.04 -1.06 10.82
N TYR A 141 37.01 -2.09 9.96
CA TYR A 141 35.77 -2.71 9.47
C TYR A 141 35.05 -3.56 10.56
N ASP A 142 35.79 -4.20 11.46
CA ASP A 142 35.21 -5.07 12.50
C ASP A 142 34.52 -4.26 13.61
N VAL A 143 34.96 -3.02 13.85
CA VAL A 143 34.39 -2.16 14.90
C VAL A 143 33.01 -1.61 14.51
N GLU A 144 32.86 -1.11 13.29
CA GLU A 144 31.58 -0.59 12.79
C GLU A 144 30.53 -1.69 12.69
N LEU A 145 30.91 -2.87 12.21
CA LEU A 145 30.01 -4.03 12.12
C LEU A 145 29.53 -4.46 13.52
N ARG A 146 30.42 -4.53 14.51
CA ARG A 146 30.06 -4.85 15.90
C ARG A 146 29.13 -3.80 16.51
N ARG A 147 29.32 -2.51 16.19
CA ARG A 147 28.44 -1.43 16.65
C ARG A 147 27.04 -1.55 16.01
N ALA A 148 26.99 -1.80 14.71
CA ALA A 148 25.76 -2.02 13.95
C ALA A 148 24.98 -3.24 14.47
N ILE A 149 25.66 -4.36 14.76
CA ILE A 149 25.03 -5.57 15.32
C ILE A 149 24.40 -5.29 16.69
N LYS A 150 25.09 -4.57 17.59
CA LYS A 150 24.53 -4.22 18.90
C LYS A 150 23.30 -3.31 18.78
N ALA A 151 23.35 -2.31 17.90
CA ALA A 151 22.22 -1.44 17.63
C ALA A 151 21.04 -2.19 16.99
N MET A 152 21.31 -3.13 16.09
CA MET A 152 20.33 -4.03 15.50
C MET A 152 19.66 -4.91 16.57
N ILE A 153 20.44 -5.58 17.43
CA ILE A 153 19.91 -6.42 18.50
C ILE A 153 18.97 -5.59 19.36
N HIS A 154 19.43 -4.48 19.92
CA HIS A 154 18.62 -3.61 20.79
C HIS A 154 17.35 -3.09 20.09
N GLY A 155 17.47 -2.61 18.85
CA GLY A 155 16.36 -2.04 18.08
C GLY A 155 15.31 -3.07 17.69
N VAL A 156 15.72 -4.30 17.35
CA VAL A 156 14.82 -5.40 16.98
C VAL A 156 14.14 -5.97 18.23
N THR A 157 14.88 -6.25 19.32
CA THR A 157 14.25 -6.77 20.55
C THR A 157 13.22 -5.81 21.12
N GLY A 158 13.46 -4.49 21.07
CA GLY A 158 12.48 -3.49 21.51
C GLY A 158 11.13 -3.61 20.78
N GLN A 159 11.16 -3.80 19.46
CA GLN A 159 9.95 -3.96 18.63
C GLN A 159 9.26 -5.32 18.82
N VAL A 160 10.04 -6.37 19.08
CA VAL A 160 9.51 -7.70 19.44
C VAL A 160 8.79 -7.64 20.80
N ILE A 161 9.37 -6.97 21.80
CA ILE A 161 8.77 -6.77 23.12
C ILE A 161 7.49 -5.95 23.04
N PHE A 162 7.49 -4.89 22.22
CA PHE A 162 6.29 -4.11 21.92
C PHE A 162 5.16 -4.99 21.35
N SER A 163 5.47 -5.83 20.37
CA SER A 163 4.51 -6.75 19.75
C SER A 163 4.00 -7.80 20.74
N PHE A 164 4.87 -8.32 21.61
CA PHE A 164 4.52 -9.25 22.68
C PHE A 164 3.56 -8.62 23.69
N LEU A 165 3.83 -7.39 24.16
CA LEU A 165 2.96 -6.70 25.11
C LEU A 165 1.59 -6.35 24.53
N ALA A 166 1.52 -6.03 23.23
CA ALA A 166 0.25 -5.89 22.54
C ALA A 166 -0.56 -7.21 22.55
N CYS A 167 0.09 -8.36 22.34
CA CYS A 167 -0.53 -9.67 22.49
C CYS A 167 -1.01 -9.92 23.93
N VAL A 168 -0.23 -9.54 24.96
CA VAL A 168 -0.66 -9.61 26.37
C VAL A 168 -1.87 -8.71 26.64
N ALA A 169 -1.91 -7.50 26.07
CA ALA A 169 -3.05 -6.60 26.16
C ALA A 169 -4.31 -7.21 25.54
N VAL A 170 -4.18 -7.92 24.41
CA VAL A 170 -5.28 -8.67 23.81
C VAL A 170 -5.75 -9.80 24.73
N VAL A 171 -4.84 -10.63 25.26
CA VAL A 171 -5.17 -11.77 26.14
C VAL A 171 -5.87 -11.35 27.43
N THR A 172 -5.53 -10.18 27.96
CA THR A 172 -6.13 -9.63 29.19
C THR A 172 -7.45 -8.91 28.96
N SER A 173 -7.80 -8.60 27.70
CA SER A 173 -9.03 -7.90 27.36
C SER A 173 -10.30 -8.72 27.61
N SER A 174 -11.43 -8.05 27.84
CA SER A 174 -12.74 -8.69 28.00
C SER A 174 -13.15 -9.49 26.76
N ARG A 175 -12.81 -9.02 25.55
CA ARG A 175 -13.08 -9.72 24.29
C ARG A 175 -12.38 -11.06 24.17
N TRP A 176 -11.23 -11.21 24.84
CA TRP A 176 -10.54 -12.49 24.89
C TRP A 176 -11.24 -13.49 25.82
N ALA A 177 -11.96 -13.05 26.85
CA ALA A 177 -12.70 -13.95 27.73
C ALA A 177 -13.91 -14.62 27.04
N VAL A 178 -14.48 -13.99 26.00
CA VAL A 178 -15.62 -14.54 25.25
C VAL A 178 -15.27 -15.88 24.60
N ASN A 179 -16.18 -16.86 24.67
CA ASN A 179 -16.03 -18.16 24.01
C ASN A 179 -16.38 -18.05 22.52
N TRP A 180 -15.37 -18.23 21.67
CA TRP A 180 -15.49 -18.14 20.21
C TRP A 180 -15.56 -19.51 19.51
N GLN A 181 -15.95 -20.58 20.22
CA GLN A 181 -16.03 -21.95 19.67
C GLN A 181 -16.80 -22.04 18.35
N ALA A 182 -17.94 -21.35 18.24
CA ALA A 182 -18.78 -21.34 17.04
C ALA A 182 -18.12 -20.70 15.80
N GLN A 183 -16.99 -20.00 15.96
CA GLN A 183 -16.27 -19.34 14.87
C GLN A 183 -14.98 -20.06 14.45
N ARG A 184 -14.74 -21.25 15.01
CA ARG A 184 -13.60 -22.08 14.63
C ARG A 184 -13.80 -22.70 13.25
N SER A 185 -12.74 -22.80 12.46
CA SER A 185 -12.80 -23.36 11.09
C SER A 185 -11.69 -24.38 10.84
N PRO A 186 -11.98 -25.63 10.43
CA PRO A 186 -10.96 -26.66 10.13
C PRO A 186 -10.12 -26.31 8.90
N LYS A 187 -10.67 -25.53 7.94
CA LYS A 187 -9.97 -25.08 6.73
C LYS A 187 -8.89 -24.01 6.97
N SER A 188 -8.58 -23.69 8.23
CA SER A 188 -7.67 -22.60 8.61
C SER A 188 -6.30 -23.05 9.14
N ALA A 189 -6.01 -24.35 9.25
CA ALA A 189 -4.73 -24.84 9.77
C ALA A 189 -3.50 -24.26 9.04
N GLY A 190 -3.60 -24.07 7.72
CA GLY A 190 -2.57 -23.38 6.93
C GLY A 190 -2.40 -21.90 7.29
N SER A 191 -3.47 -21.20 7.72
CA SER A 191 -3.41 -19.81 8.18
C SER A 191 -2.60 -19.68 9.47
N ARG A 192 -2.68 -20.65 10.38
CA ARG A 192 -1.85 -20.66 11.59
C ARG A 192 -0.36 -20.79 11.27
N ARG A 193 0.02 -21.68 10.36
CA ARG A 193 1.43 -21.84 9.95
C ARG A 193 1.95 -20.59 9.24
N LEU A 194 1.16 -20.05 8.33
CA LEU A 194 1.51 -18.82 7.61
C LEU A 194 1.65 -17.63 8.57
N SER A 195 0.78 -17.48 9.57
CA SER A 195 0.85 -16.33 10.49
C SER A 195 2.11 -16.37 11.34
N LEU A 196 2.52 -17.56 11.81
CA LEU A 196 3.78 -17.73 12.53
C LEU A 196 4.99 -17.42 11.63
N LEU A 197 4.97 -17.93 10.39
CA LEU A 197 6.01 -17.62 9.41
C LEU A 197 6.12 -16.11 9.16
N LEU A 198 5.00 -15.39 9.06
CA LEU A 198 5.01 -13.94 8.84
C LEU A 198 5.55 -13.15 10.02
N VAL A 199 5.26 -13.56 11.25
CA VAL A 199 5.89 -12.94 12.43
C VAL A 199 7.41 -13.12 12.36
N THR A 200 7.89 -14.32 12.06
CA THR A 200 9.34 -14.60 11.91
C THR A 200 9.98 -13.79 10.78
N LEU A 201 9.36 -13.78 9.60
CA LEU A 201 9.86 -13.01 8.44
C LEU A 201 9.81 -11.50 8.72
N GLY A 202 8.78 -11.02 9.43
CA GLY A 202 8.67 -9.62 9.86
C GLY A 202 9.81 -9.21 10.79
N VAL A 203 10.18 -10.06 11.75
CA VAL A 203 11.36 -9.82 12.60
C VAL A 203 12.65 -9.80 11.79
N GLY A 204 12.82 -10.74 10.84
CA GLY A 204 13.97 -10.74 9.93
C GLY A 204 14.05 -9.46 9.09
N GLN A 205 12.91 -8.95 8.64
CA GLN A 205 12.83 -7.72 7.87
C GLN A 205 13.15 -6.46 8.68
N LEU A 206 12.80 -6.43 9.97
CA LEU A 206 13.25 -5.39 10.89
C LEU A 206 14.78 -5.41 11.06
N ALA A 207 15.37 -6.60 11.19
CA ALA A 207 16.82 -6.75 11.30
C ALA A 207 17.53 -6.21 10.04
N LEU A 208 17.06 -6.59 8.84
CA LEU A 208 17.56 -6.05 7.58
C LEU A 208 17.40 -4.53 7.50
N GLY A 209 16.24 -3.98 7.92
CA GLY A 209 16.01 -2.54 7.95
C GLY A 209 16.93 -1.79 8.91
N THR A 210 17.19 -2.36 10.09
CA THR A 210 18.17 -1.79 11.02
C THR A 210 19.59 -1.86 10.48
N LEU A 211 19.95 -2.94 9.77
CA LEU A 211 21.26 -3.08 9.14
C LEU A 211 21.48 -1.99 8.10
N VAL A 212 20.54 -1.82 7.15
CA VAL A 212 20.57 -0.74 6.15
C VAL A 212 20.71 0.63 6.81
N ARG A 213 19.99 0.89 7.91
CA ARG A 213 20.04 2.18 8.61
C ARG A 213 21.38 2.43 9.30
N GLN A 214 22.06 1.40 9.77
CA GLN A 214 23.33 1.51 10.50
C GLN A 214 24.53 1.52 9.56
N THR A 215 24.52 0.72 8.50
CA THR A 215 25.67 0.55 7.59
C THR A 215 25.53 1.29 6.28
N GLY A 216 24.31 1.70 5.89
CA GLY A 216 24.02 2.24 4.57
C GLY A 216 24.08 1.21 3.43
N THR A 217 24.37 -0.06 3.73
CA THR A 217 24.56 -1.14 2.76
C THR A 217 23.39 -2.14 2.78
N HIS A 218 23.40 -3.13 1.87
CA HIS A 218 22.40 -4.22 1.83
C HIS A 218 20.95 -3.81 1.57
N VAL A 219 20.71 -2.64 0.96
CA VAL A 219 19.37 -2.17 0.56
C VAL A 219 18.63 -3.21 -0.28
N MET A 220 19.33 -3.92 -1.19
CA MET A 220 18.71 -4.96 -2.00
C MET A 220 18.14 -6.11 -1.16
N TRP A 221 18.85 -6.57 -0.13
CA TRP A 221 18.35 -7.61 0.78
C TRP A 221 17.11 -7.13 1.55
N HIS A 222 17.11 -5.88 2.00
CA HIS A 222 15.95 -5.28 2.64
C HIS A 222 14.76 -5.16 1.68
N ILE A 223 14.97 -4.77 0.42
CA ILE A 223 13.91 -4.71 -0.60
C ILE A 223 13.36 -6.12 -0.89
N THR A 224 14.22 -7.10 -1.12
CA THR A 224 13.81 -8.49 -1.37
C THR A 224 13.02 -9.05 -0.19
N GLY A 225 13.50 -8.85 1.03
CA GLY A 225 12.79 -9.23 2.24
C GLY A 225 11.45 -8.50 2.38
N ALA A 226 11.38 -7.21 2.04
CA ALA A 226 10.14 -6.43 2.04
C ALA A 226 9.12 -7.03 1.08
N CYS A 227 9.54 -7.41 -0.13
CA CYS A 227 8.69 -8.06 -1.12
C CYS A 227 8.16 -9.40 -0.60
N ILE A 228 9.01 -10.26 -0.01
CA ILE A 228 8.59 -11.55 0.56
C ILE A 228 7.57 -11.35 1.69
N VAL A 229 7.85 -10.47 2.65
CA VAL A 229 6.94 -10.15 3.75
C VAL A 229 5.62 -9.59 3.22
N THR A 230 5.68 -8.68 2.24
CA THR A 230 4.51 -8.08 1.60
C THR A 230 3.62 -9.14 0.96
N LEU A 231 4.18 -10.02 0.11
CA LEU A 231 3.44 -11.10 -0.54
C LEU A 231 2.80 -12.04 0.49
N GLY A 232 3.54 -12.37 1.54
CA GLY A 232 3.05 -13.22 2.61
C GLY A 232 1.93 -12.56 3.43
N VAL A 233 2.06 -11.28 3.78
CA VAL A 233 1.01 -10.49 4.44
C VAL A 233 -0.24 -10.43 3.56
N LEU A 234 -0.10 -10.19 2.26
CA LEU A 234 -1.21 -10.20 1.32
C LEU A 234 -1.89 -11.57 1.27
N ALA A 235 -1.12 -12.66 1.23
CA ALA A 235 -1.65 -14.02 1.31
C ALA A 235 -2.41 -14.28 2.62
N MET A 236 -1.94 -13.71 3.75
CA MET A 236 -2.67 -13.78 5.02
C MET A 236 -3.98 -13.01 4.98
N LEU A 237 -3.95 -11.78 4.44
CA LEU A 237 -5.16 -10.97 4.28
C LEU A 237 -6.21 -11.73 3.48
N ILE A 238 -5.85 -12.36 2.35
CA ILE A 238 -6.76 -13.25 1.59
C ILE A 238 -7.43 -14.26 2.52
N ARG A 239 -6.62 -15.00 3.26
CA ARG A 239 -7.10 -16.10 4.10
C ARG A 239 -8.01 -15.60 5.22
N ILE A 240 -7.67 -14.48 5.86
CA ILE A 240 -8.51 -13.86 6.89
C ILE A 240 -9.85 -13.43 6.30
N PHE A 241 -9.85 -12.69 5.18
CA PHE A 241 -11.09 -12.21 4.57
C PHE A 241 -11.93 -13.34 3.96
N ARG A 242 -11.31 -14.45 3.55
CA ARG A 242 -11.98 -15.62 2.99
C ARG A 242 -12.56 -16.56 4.05
N TYR A 243 -11.78 -16.91 5.06
CA TYR A 243 -12.13 -17.98 6.01
C TYR A 243 -12.64 -17.46 7.36
N HIS A 244 -12.41 -16.20 7.68
CA HIS A 244 -12.79 -15.59 8.96
C HIS A 244 -13.65 -14.32 8.76
N SER A 245 -14.48 -14.31 7.72
CA SER A 245 -15.33 -13.18 7.33
C SER A 245 -16.31 -12.72 8.42
N ALA A 246 -16.74 -13.64 9.29
CA ALA A 246 -17.65 -13.39 10.41
C ALA A 246 -16.96 -12.83 11.68
N PHE A 247 -15.64 -12.98 11.82
CA PHE A 247 -14.93 -12.56 13.05
C PHE A 247 -14.40 -11.13 12.95
N GLN A 248 -15.20 -10.17 13.43
CA GLN A 248 -14.92 -8.74 13.32
C GLN A 248 -13.58 -8.28 13.94
N PRO A 249 -13.14 -8.75 15.13
CA PRO A 249 -11.87 -8.33 15.70
C PRO A 249 -10.67 -8.62 14.80
N LEU A 250 -10.60 -9.82 14.21
CA LEU A 250 -9.52 -10.19 13.30
C LEU A 250 -9.59 -9.39 11.99
N ARG A 251 -10.79 -9.12 11.48
CA ARG A 251 -10.97 -8.27 10.29
C ARG A 251 -10.53 -6.84 10.49
N ARG A 252 -10.83 -6.23 11.64
CA ARG A 252 -10.37 -4.86 11.94
C ARG A 252 -8.85 -4.77 11.93
N VAL A 253 -8.17 -5.74 12.54
CA VAL A 253 -6.71 -5.82 12.51
C VAL A 253 -6.21 -6.08 11.08
N ALA A 254 -6.88 -6.93 10.29
CA ALA A 254 -6.55 -7.15 8.88
C ALA A 254 -6.69 -5.91 8.00
N THR A 255 -7.74 -5.12 8.17
CA THR A 255 -7.87 -3.82 7.49
C THR A 255 -6.75 -2.88 7.88
N LEU A 256 -6.40 -2.82 9.18
CA LEU A 256 -5.29 -1.98 9.65
C LEU A 256 -3.94 -2.43 9.04
N VAL A 257 -3.68 -3.73 8.98
CA VAL A 257 -2.48 -4.28 8.30
C VAL A 257 -2.44 -3.88 6.83
N ALA A 258 -3.57 -3.93 6.11
CA ALA A 258 -3.61 -3.53 4.70
C ALA A 258 -3.24 -2.04 4.52
N VAL A 259 -3.77 -1.16 5.38
CA VAL A 259 -3.45 0.27 5.36
C VAL A 259 -1.97 0.50 5.70
N LEU A 260 -1.49 -0.07 6.80
CA LEU A 260 -0.11 0.06 7.24
C LEU A 260 0.88 -0.49 6.22
N LEU A 261 0.54 -1.54 5.48
CA LEU A 261 1.38 -2.13 4.43
C LEU A 261 1.59 -1.14 3.27
N VAL A 262 0.52 -0.49 2.81
CA VAL A 262 0.61 0.55 1.77
C VAL A 262 1.44 1.73 2.29
N THR A 263 1.18 2.18 3.51
CA THR A 263 1.96 3.25 4.15
C THR A 263 3.44 2.89 4.28
N GLN A 264 3.78 1.65 4.66
CA GLN A 264 5.16 1.20 4.82
C GLN A 264 5.94 1.20 3.50
N VAL A 265 5.32 0.72 2.42
CA VAL A 265 5.91 0.73 1.08
C VAL A 265 6.16 2.17 0.64
N PHE A 266 5.18 3.06 0.81
CA PHE A 266 5.33 4.48 0.50
C PHE A 266 6.47 5.13 1.29
N LEU A 267 6.49 4.95 2.61
CA LEU A 267 7.53 5.49 3.49
C LEU A 267 8.91 4.88 3.26
N GLY A 268 9.02 3.71 2.63
CA GLY A 268 10.31 3.12 2.24
C GLY A 268 10.88 3.74 0.98
N ILE A 269 10.01 4.10 0.02
CA ILE A 269 10.41 4.62 -1.30
C ILE A 269 10.74 6.11 -1.24
N VAL A 270 9.90 6.92 -0.58
CA VAL A 270 10.01 8.39 -0.61
C VAL A 270 11.35 8.91 -0.07
N PRO A 271 11.86 8.46 1.09
CA PRO A 271 13.14 8.94 1.62
C PRO A 271 14.31 8.61 0.70
N TRP A 272 14.28 7.44 0.06
CA TRP A 272 15.32 7.04 -0.88
C TRP A 272 15.31 7.95 -2.12
N ILE A 273 14.14 8.25 -2.69
CA ILE A 273 14.00 9.22 -3.78
C ILE A 273 14.50 10.61 -3.38
N LEU A 274 14.19 11.08 -2.17
CA LEU A 274 14.63 12.39 -1.69
C LEU A 274 16.15 12.46 -1.46
N THR A 275 16.81 11.31 -1.23
CA THR A 275 18.26 11.26 -0.96
C THR A 275 19.07 11.10 -2.26
N ASP A 276 18.61 10.29 -3.23
CA ASP A 276 19.30 10.04 -4.52
C ASP A 276 18.86 11.00 -5.65
N GLY A 277 17.70 11.65 -5.54
CA GLY A 277 17.04 12.29 -6.68
C GLY A 277 17.42 13.73 -7.01
N HIS A 278 18.29 14.41 -6.27
CA HIS A 278 18.59 15.86 -6.43
C HIS A 278 17.33 16.77 -6.49
N LEU A 279 16.17 16.34 -5.97
CA LEU A 279 14.88 17.02 -6.19
C LEU A 279 14.56 18.17 -5.22
N VAL A 280 15.34 18.37 -4.15
CA VAL A 280 15.05 19.39 -3.12
C VAL A 280 16.31 20.17 -2.75
N SER A 281 16.26 21.49 -2.88
CA SER A 281 17.36 22.44 -2.61
C SER A 281 17.37 23.02 -1.19
N SER A 282 16.39 22.67 -0.35
CA SER A 282 16.29 23.13 1.05
C SER A 282 16.46 21.97 2.03
N ASP A 283 17.31 22.19 3.03
CA ASP A 283 17.84 21.24 4.04
C ASP A 283 17.08 19.88 4.17
N PRO A 284 17.39 18.89 3.32
CA PRO A 284 16.65 17.63 3.23
C PRO A 284 16.84 16.73 4.46
N ALA A 285 17.77 17.06 5.37
CA ALA A 285 18.15 16.19 6.48
C ALA A 285 17.02 15.98 7.50
N SER A 286 16.28 17.04 7.85
CA SER A 286 15.22 16.98 8.88
C SER A 286 13.99 16.20 8.41
N LEU A 287 13.52 16.46 7.17
CA LEU A 287 12.40 15.75 6.57
C LEU A 287 12.72 14.28 6.33
N VAL A 288 13.91 13.96 5.82
CA VAL A 288 14.36 12.57 5.62
C VAL A 288 14.45 11.83 6.96
N ALA A 289 14.93 12.50 8.02
CA ALA A 289 14.95 11.93 9.38
C ALA A 289 13.53 11.62 9.90
N MET A 290 12.58 12.53 9.69
CA MET A 290 11.17 12.32 10.06
C MET A 290 10.55 11.14 9.29
N LEU A 291 10.77 11.06 7.98
CA LEU A 291 10.21 9.98 7.16
C LEU A 291 10.84 8.62 7.49
N ARG A 292 12.15 8.55 7.77
CA ARG A 292 12.81 7.32 8.26
C ARG A 292 12.26 6.89 9.61
N THR A 293 12.01 7.84 10.51
CA THR A 293 11.38 7.58 11.81
C THR A 293 9.95 7.05 11.65
N ALA A 294 9.17 7.63 10.73
CA ALA A 294 7.85 7.15 10.38
C ALA A 294 7.91 5.72 9.80
N HIS A 295 8.86 5.43 8.91
CA HIS A 295 9.04 4.10 8.32
C HIS A 295 9.34 3.03 9.38
N VAL A 296 10.19 3.32 10.37
CA VAL A 296 10.47 2.39 11.48
C VAL A 296 9.22 2.20 12.35
N THR A 297 8.49 3.26 12.65
CA THR A 297 7.31 3.23 13.50
C THR A 297 6.17 2.42 12.85
N VAL A 298 5.91 2.65 11.56
CA VAL A 298 4.91 1.88 10.81
C VAL A 298 5.32 0.42 10.66
N GLY A 299 6.63 0.13 10.49
CA GLY A 299 7.17 -1.24 10.53
C GLY A 299 6.91 -1.95 11.86
N ALA A 300 7.10 -1.27 12.99
CA ALA A 300 6.81 -1.81 14.32
C ALA A 300 5.31 -2.09 14.51
N LEU A 301 4.44 -1.16 14.06
CA LEU A 301 2.99 -1.35 14.09
C LEU A 301 2.53 -2.52 13.22
N LEU A 302 3.16 -2.72 12.05
CA LEU A 302 2.91 -3.89 11.20
C LEU A 302 3.25 -5.19 11.93
N LEU A 303 4.44 -5.29 12.53
CA LEU A 303 4.85 -6.47 13.30
C LEU A 303 3.87 -6.75 14.46
N MET A 304 3.44 -5.71 15.17
CA MET A 304 2.46 -5.81 16.24
C MET A 304 1.13 -6.34 15.72
N CYS A 305 0.60 -5.79 14.62
CA CYS A 305 -0.66 -6.23 14.05
C CYS A 305 -0.62 -7.67 13.54
N ILE A 306 0.45 -8.09 12.84
CA ILE A 306 0.57 -9.48 12.36
C ILE A 306 0.75 -10.46 13.53
N SER A 307 1.39 -10.05 14.62
CA SER A 307 1.50 -10.84 15.86
C SER A 307 0.13 -11.03 16.52
N VAL A 308 -0.66 -9.96 16.61
CA VAL A 308 -2.05 -10.02 17.13
C VAL A 308 -2.94 -10.89 16.23
N GLN A 309 -2.77 -10.83 14.91
CA GLN A 309 -3.47 -11.74 13.99
C GLN A 309 -3.07 -13.19 14.21
N ALA A 310 -1.77 -13.47 14.37
CA ALA A 310 -1.26 -14.81 14.63
C ALA A 310 -1.85 -15.39 15.92
N LEU A 311 -1.96 -14.57 16.97
CA LEU A 311 -2.58 -14.93 18.24
C LEU A 311 -4.07 -15.30 18.09
N TRP A 312 -4.84 -14.48 17.37
CA TRP A 312 -6.25 -14.79 17.11
C TRP A 312 -6.44 -16.03 16.24
N LEU A 313 -5.65 -16.17 15.18
CA LEU A 313 -5.70 -17.33 14.29
C LEU A 313 -5.37 -18.61 15.08
N HIS A 314 -4.35 -18.59 15.93
CA HIS A 314 -4.01 -19.71 16.79
C HIS A 314 -5.18 -20.19 17.65
N ARG A 315 -6.02 -19.26 18.14
CA ARG A 315 -7.21 -19.56 18.94
C ARG A 315 -8.41 -20.07 18.12
N LEU A 316 -8.53 -19.62 16.87
CA LEU A 316 -9.66 -19.92 15.98
C LEU A 316 -9.44 -21.16 15.11
N THR A 317 -8.19 -21.63 14.96
CA THR A 317 -7.85 -22.81 14.16
C THR A 317 -7.96 -24.10 14.98
N ILE A 318 -8.67 -25.10 14.46
CA ILE A 318 -8.69 -26.48 15.00
C ILE A 318 -7.64 -27.30 14.23
N PRO A 319 -6.86 -28.19 14.88
CA PRO A 319 -6.00 -29.16 14.19
C PRO A 319 -6.81 -30.00 13.21
N SER A 320 -6.33 -30.14 11.97
CA SER A 320 -7.07 -30.75 10.87
C SER A 320 -6.97 -32.28 10.87
N ASP A 321 -7.37 -32.94 11.96
CA ASP A 321 -7.55 -34.40 11.95
C ASP A 321 -9.00 -34.80 11.59
N ALA A 322 -9.87 -33.82 11.34
CA ALA A 322 -11.23 -34.03 10.88
C ALA A 322 -11.44 -33.41 9.48
N GLU A 323 -11.87 -34.28 8.55
CA GLU A 323 -12.28 -34.03 7.16
C GLU A 323 -11.17 -33.80 6.11
N ARG A 324 -10.71 -34.91 5.54
CA ARG A 324 -10.26 -34.92 4.13
C ARG A 324 -11.48 -34.57 3.26
N PRO A 325 -11.40 -33.59 2.35
CA PRO A 325 -12.49 -33.34 1.41
C PRO A 325 -12.76 -34.60 0.59
N ALA A 326 -14.03 -34.88 0.28
CA ALA A 326 -14.43 -35.90 -0.68
C ALA A 326 -13.61 -35.75 -1.97
N VAL A 327 -13.15 -36.88 -2.52
CA VAL A 327 -12.34 -36.93 -3.74
C VAL A 327 -13.13 -36.28 -4.86
N THR A 328 -12.81 -35.02 -5.18
CA THR A 328 -13.30 -34.36 -6.39
C THR A 328 -12.77 -35.11 -7.59
N THR A 329 -13.66 -35.52 -8.49
CA THR A 329 -13.23 -36.17 -9.74
C THR A 329 -12.38 -35.19 -10.55
N ALA A 330 -11.40 -35.69 -11.33
CA ALA A 330 -10.50 -34.83 -12.11
C ALA A 330 -11.26 -33.85 -13.02
N GLY A 331 -12.40 -34.29 -13.61
CA GLY A 331 -13.25 -33.45 -14.46
C GLY A 331 -14.04 -32.36 -13.71
N GLU A 332 -14.33 -32.51 -12.42
CA GLU A 332 -14.91 -31.43 -11.60
C GLU A 332 -13.86 -30.39 -11.21
N PHE A 333 -12.63 -30.84 -10.93
CA PHE A 333 -11.51 -29.96 -10.64
C PHE A 333 -11.17 -29.06 -11.84
N GLU A 334 -11.03 -29.64 -13.04
CA GLU A 334 -10.75 -28.88 -14.26
C GLU A 334 -11.84 -27.84 -14.58
N ARG A 335 -13.12 -28.22 -14.46
CA ARG A 335 -14.24 -27.30 -14.64
C ARG A 335 -14.21 -26.16 -13.61
N GLY A 336 -13.91 -26.47 -12.34
CA GLY A 336 -13.76 -25.47 -11.29
C GLY A 336 -12.60 -24.50 -11.55
N VAL A 337 -11.45 -24.99 -12.03
CA VAL A 337 -10.29 -24.17 -12.41
C VAL A 337 -10.63 -23.27 -13.59
N ARG A 338 -11.27 -23.79 -14.63
CA ARG A 338 -11.66 -23.01 -15.82
C ARG A 338 -12.64 -21.88 -15.48
N THR A 339 -13.66 -22.17 -14.66
CA THR A 339 -14.59 -21.14 -14.19
C THR A 339 -13.89 -20.07 -13.36
N LYS A 340 -12.96 -20.46 -12.48
CA LYS A 340 -12.17 -19.50 -11.70
C LYS A 340 -11.27 -18.63 -12.56
N LEU A 341 -10.56 -19.21 -13.53
CA LEU A 341 -9.72 -18.45 -14.46
C LEU A 341 -10.56 -17.42 -15.23
N HIS A 342 -11.73 -17.82 -15.71
CA HIS A 342 -12.68 -16.92 -16.37
C HIS A 342 -13.16 -15.79 -15.45
N ASP A 343 -13.45 -16.07 -14.18
CA ASP A 343 -13.83 -15.01 -13.23
C ASP A 343 -12.66 -14.03 -12.96
N TYR A 344 -11.41 -14.50 -12.95
CA TYR A 344 -10.23 -13.62 -12.89
C TYR A 344 -10.04 -12.79 -14.16
N THR A 345 -10.31 -13.32 -15.36
CA THR A 345 -10.22 -12.50 -16.59
C THR A 345 -11.28 -11.40 -16.62
N ILE A 346 -12.48 -11.65 -16.07
CA ILE A 346 -13.51 -10.62 -15.87
C ILE A 346 -13.04 -9.55 -14.88
N LEU A 347 -12.39 -9.94 -13.78
CA LEU A 347 -11.85 -8.99 -12.79
C LEU A 347 -10.78 -8.08 -13.39
N SER A 348 -9.84 -8.67 -14.14
CA SER A 348 -8.74 -7.96 -14.78
C SER A 348 -9.19 -7.01 -15.89
N LYS A 349 -10.41 -7.19 -16.44
CA LYS A 349 -10.90 -6.49 -17.63
C LYS A 349 -9.89 -6.49 -18.79
N ALA A 350 -9.19 -7.61 -19.00
CA ALA A 350 -8.07 -7.70 -19.95
C ALA A 350 -8.40 -7.18 -21.36
N ARG A 351 -9.64 -7.39 -21.82
CA ARG A 351 -10.13 -6.90 -23.13
C ARG A 351 -10.23 -5.38 -23.22
N LEU A 352 -10.53 -4.68 -22.13
CA LEU A 352 -10.62 -3.21 -22.10
C LEU A 352 -9.24 -2.55 -21.92
N SER A 353 -8.27 -3.25 -21.32
CA SER A 353 -6.92 -2.73 -21.12
C SER A 353 -6.10 -2.61 -22.42
N GLY A 354 -6.53 -3.23 -23.52
CA GLY A 354 -5.81 -3.19 -24.79
C GLY A 354 -5.57 -1.78 -25.32
N LEU A 355 -6.58 -0.91 -25.29
CA LEU A 355 -6.42 0.49 -25.73
C LEU A 355 -5.48 1.29 -24.82
N VAL A 356 -5.48 0.99 -23.51
CA VAL A 356 -4.53 1.57 -22.56
C VAL A 356 -3.10 1.15 -22.91
N MET A 357 -2.88 -0.11 -23.31
CA MET A 357 -1.56 -0.57 -23.72
C MET A 357 -1.10 0.09 -25.02
N VAL A 358 -2.02 0.34 -25.97
CA VAL A 358 -1.72 1.09 -27.20
C VAL A 358 -1.28 2.52 -26.87
N THR A 359 -1.93 3.19 -25.92
CA THR A 359 -1.55 4.57 -25.56
C THR A 359 -0.23 4.63 -24.78
N VAL A 360 0.06 3.65 -23.92
CA VAL A 360 1.41 3.48 -23.31
C VAL A 360 2.46 3.28 -24.39
N ALA A 361 2.23 2.36 -25.33
CA ALA A 361 3.15 2.09 -26.41
C ALA A 361 3.38 3.34 -27.29
N ALA A 362 2.31 4.05 -27.66
CA ALA A 362 2.44 5.29 -28.44
C ALA A 362 3.30 6.33 -27.70
N GLY A 363 3.06 6.55 -26.40
CA GLY A 363 3.90 7.44 -25.60
C GLY A 363 5.38 7.01 -25.55
N TYR A 364 5.64 5.71 -25.50
CA TYR A 364 7.00 5.15 -25.56
C TYR A 364 7.66 5.39 -26.92
N PHE A 365 6.98 5.09 -28.02
CA PHE A 365 7.53 5.26 -29.38
C PHE A 365 7.76 6.72 -29.74
N ILE A 366 6.87 7.63 -29.34
CA ILE A 366 7.04 9.07 -29.59
C ILE A 366 8.18 9.63 -28.72
N GLY A 367 8.41 9.06 -27.53
CA GLY A 367 9.52 9.43 -26.67
C GLY A 367 10.87 8.80 -27.05
N ALA A 368 10.92 7.87 -28.02
CA ALA A 368 12.13 7.14 -28.35
C ALA A 368 12.85 7.79 -29.57
N PRO A 369 14.01 8.45 -29.40
CA PRO A 369 14.74 9.08 -30.51
C PRO A 369 15.53 8.06 -31.38
N GLY A 370 15.10 6.80 -31.44
CA GLY A 370 15.82 5.71 -32.12
C GLY A 370 15.27 4.32 -31.78
N MET A 371 15.97 3.28 -32.21
CA MET A 371 15.49 1.88 -32.13
C MET A 371 15.01 1.51 -30.71
N PRO A 372 13.76 1.02 -30.55
CA PRO A 372 13.15 0.85 -29.25
C PRO A 372 13.83 -0.27 -28.46
N ASN A 373 14.13 -0.02 -27.19
CA ASN A 373 14.52 -1.10 -26.28
C ASN A 373 13.30 -1.98 -25.98
N VAL A 374 13.24 -3.15 -26.64
CA VAL A 374 12.10 -4.08 -26.56
C VAL A 374 11.92 -4.64 -25.15
N VAL A 375 13.00 -4.78 -24.37
CA VAL A 375 12.94 -5.27 -22.99
C VAL A 375 12.24 -4.25 -22.10
N VAL A 376 12.63 -2.97 -22.20
CA VAL A 376 12.02 -1.89 -21.41
C VAL A 376 10.57 -1.66 -21.80
N LEU A 377 10.26 -1.68 -23.11
CA LEU A 377 8.88 -1.60 -23.60
C LEU A 377 8.03 -2.78 -23.08
N GLY A 378 8.54 -4.01 -23.19
CA GLY A 378 7.86 -5.21 -22.69
C GLY A 378 7.63 -5.17 -21.18
N ALA A 379 8.65 -4.77 -20.41
CA ALA A 379 8.54 -4.62 -18.96
C ALA A 379 7.50 -3.56 -18.57
N THR A 380 7.47 -2.44 -19.30
CA THR A 380 6.48 -1.36 -19.11
C THR A 380 5.07 -1.86 -19.38
N LEU A 381 4.82 -2.50 -20.53
CA LEU A 381 3.49 -2.96 -20.91
C LEU A 381 2.96 -4.05 -19.97
N VAL A 382 3.78 -5.01 -19.58
CA VAL A 382 3.37 -6.07 -18.63
C VAL A 382 3.12 -5.47 -17.24
N GLY A 383 4.02 -4.62 -16.75
CA GLY A 383 3.88 -3.98 -15.44
C GLY A 383 2.63 -3.11 -15.35
N VAL A 384 2.39 -2.22 -16.33
CA VAL A 384 1.18 -1.39 -16.39
C VAL A 384 -0.08 -2.23 -16.56
N SER A 385 -0.03 -3.32 -17.35
CA SER A 385 -1.14 -4.27 -17.48
C SER A 385 -1.54 -4.90 -16.15
N LEU A 386 -0.55 -5.33 -15.34
CA LEU A 386 -0.78 -5.88 -14.01
C LEU A 386 -1.43 -4.85 -13.09
N VAL A 387 -0.94 -3.61 -13.10
CA VAL A 387 -1.54 -2.53 -12.30
C VAL A 387 -2.96 -2.21 -12.77
N ALA A 388 -3.22 -2.15 -14.08
CA ALA A 388 -4.55 -1.93 -14.63
C ALA A 388 -5.53 -3.05 -14.26
N ALA A 389 -5.07 -4.31 -14.30
CA ALA A 389 -5.85 -5.47 -13.89
C ALA A 389 -6.20 -5.39 -12.40
N GLY A 390 -5.24 -5.09 -11.54
CA GLY A 390 -5.48 -4.99 -10.11
C GLY A 390 -6.35 -3.80 -9.73
N THR A 391 -6.18 -2.66 -10.41
CA THR A 391 -7.04 -1.48 -10.28
C THR A 391 -8.48 -1.82 -10.68
N SER A 392 -8.67 -2.56 -11.76
CA SER A 392 -9.99 -3.02 -12.19
C SER A 392 -10.64 -3.97 -11.18
N ALA A 393 -9.86 -4.88 -10.60
CA ALA A 393 -10.33 -5.81 -9.58
C ALA A 393 -10.73 -5.08 -8.29
N LEU A 394 -9.90 -4.14 -7.81
CA LEU A 394 -10.20 -3.34 -6.62
C LEU A 394 -11.39 -2.41 -6.84
N ASN A 395 -11.54 -1.82 -8.03
CA ASN A 395 -12.73 -1.03 -8.35
C ASN A 395 -14.00 -1.89 -8.26
N GLN A 396 -14.00 -3.10 -8.83
CA GLN A 396 -15.13 -4.04 -8.71
C GLN A 396 -15.38 -4.46 -7.25
N TYR A 397 -14.32 -4.61 -6.45
CA TYR A 397 -14.43 -4.87 -5.02
C TYR A 397 -15.11 -3.73 -4.26
N ILE A 398 -14.73 -2.48 -4.54
CA ILE A 398 -15.31 -1.26 -3.91
C ILE A 398 -16.77 -1.07 -4.36
N GLU A 399 -17.08 -1.32 -5.63
CA GLU A 399 -18.39 -1.05 -6.23
C GLU A 399 -19.38 -2.23 -6.16
N ARG A 400 -18.98 -3.40 -5.62
CA ARG A 400 -19.75 -4.66 -5.67
C ARG A 400 -21.25 -4.53 -5.32
N ASP A 401 -21.59 -3.75 -4.29
CA ASP A 401 -22.98 -3.62 -3.80
C ASP A 401 -23.83 -2.77 -4.77
N ARG A 402 -23.19 -1.83 -5.50
CA ARG A 402 -23.82 -1.03 -6.55
C ARG A 402 -23.89 -1.79 -7.86
N ASP A 403 -22.82 -2.52 -8.19
CA ASP A 403 -22.77 -3.39 -9.36
C ASP A 403 -23.89 -4.45 -9.32
N ALA A 404 -24.33 -4.89 -8.14
CA ALA A 404 -25.47 -5.79 -7.98
C ALA A 404 -26.82 -5.20 -8.44
N ARG A 405 -26.93 -3.87 -8.51
CA ARG A 405 -28.17 -3.15 -8.87
C ARG A 405 -28.26 -2.79 -10.36
N MET A 406 -27.17 -2.94 -11.11
CA MET A 406 -27.12 -2.59 -12.54
C MET A 406 -27.19 -3.86 -13.39
N ASP A 407 -28.00 -3.86 -14.44
CA ASP A 407 -28.30 -5.05 -15.26
C ASP A 407 -27.04 -5.58 -15.94
N ARG A 408 -26.19 -4.67 -16.40
CA ARG A 408 -24.92 -5.01 -17.06
C ARG A 408 -23.91 -5.67 -16.11
N THR A 409 -23.96 -5.40 -14.81
CA THR A 409 -22.89 -5.76 -13.87
C THR A 409 -23.30 -6.73 -12.78
N ARG A 410 -24.60 -6.97 -12.59
CA ARG A 410 -25.14 -7.90 -11.58
C ARG A 410 -24.61 -9.34 -11.71
N ASN A 411 -24.19 -9.72 -12.92
CA ASN A 411 -23.66 -11.06 -13.22
C ASN A 411 -22.12 -11.17 -13.10
N ARG A 412 -21.44 -10.10 -12.66
CA ARG A 412 -19.98 -10.13 -12.39
C ARG A 412 -19.64 -11.07 -11.22
N PRO A 413 -18.39 -11.56 -11.11
CA PRO A 413 -18.03 -12.58 -10.12
C PRO A 413 -18.33 -12.19 -8.67
N LEU A 414 -18.17 -10.91 -8.32
CA LEU A 414 -18.41 -10.40 -6.97
C LEU A 414 -19.90 -10.21 -6.64
N PRO A 415 -20.70 -9.45 -7.41
CA PRO A 415 -22.14 -9.32 -7.16
C PRO A 415 -22.91 -10.63 -7.20
N SER A 416 -22.51 -11.56 -8.08
CA SER A 416 -23.18 -12.87 -8.23
C SER A 416 -22.74 -13.92 -7.20
N GLY A 417 -21.79 -13.58 -6.32
CA GLY A 417 -21.30 -14.49 -5.28
C GLY A 417 -20.38 -15.62 -5.78
N ARG A 418 -20.04 -15.66 -7.07
CA ARG A 418 -19.10 -16.66 -7.64
C ARG A 418 -17.67 -16.52 -7.11
N MET A 419 -17.29 -15.33 -6.66
CA MET A 419 -16.00 -15.06 -6.04
C MET A 419 -16.15 -14.37 -4.69
N GLN A 420 -15.32 -14.77 -3.72
CA GLN A 420 -15.30 -14.12 -2.41
C GLN A 420 -14.66 -12.73 -2.51
N PRO A 421 -15.22 -11.68 -1.86
CA PRO A 421 -14.65 -10.34 -1.87
C PRO A 421 -13.17 -10.29 -1.44
N GLY A 422 -12.77 -11.12 -0.49
CA GLY A 422 -11.37 -11.22 -0.06
C GLY A 422 -10.41 -11.75 -1.14
N GLU A 423 -10.87 -12.66 -2.01
CA GLU A 423 -10.07 -13.17 -3.14
C GLU A 423 -9.81 -12.05 -4.15
N ALA A 424 -10.85 -11.33 -4.56
CA ALA A 424 -10.73 -10.22 -5.51
C ALA A 424 -9.90 -9.06 -4.96
N MET A 425 -10.06 -8.72 -3.67
CA MET A 425 -9.30 -7.66 -3.03
C MET A 425 -7.81 -7.93 -3.10
N ALA A 426 -7.38 -9.14 -2.76
CA ALA A 426 -5.96 -9.42 -2.75
C ALA A 426 -5.37 -9.69 -4.12
N PHE A 427 -6.13 -10.29 -5.05
CA PHE A 427 -5.71 -10.32 -6.44
C PHE A 427 -5.43 -8.89 -6.93
N GLY A 428 -6.33 -7.95 -6.59
CA GLY A 428 -6.17 -6.53 -6.85
C GLY A 428 -4.88 -5.94 -6.28
N ILE A 429 -4.64 -6.12 -4.98
CA ILE A 429 -3.44 -5.57 -4.33
C ILE A 429 -2.16 -6.23 -4.85
N LEU A 430 -2.13 -7.55 -5.00
CA LEU A 430 -0.97 -8.31 -5.46
C LEU A 430 -0.54 -7.90 -6.87
N THR A 431 -1.50 -7.71 -7.77
CA THR A 431 -1.22 -7.31 -9.16
C THR A 431 -0.83 -5.83 -9.27
N ILE A 432 -1.41 -4.93 -8.46
CA ILE A 432 -0.95 -3.54 -8.36
C ILE A 432 0.49 -3.46 -7.83
N VAL A 433 0.78 -4.12 -6.69
CA VAL A 433 2.11 -4.09 -6.08
C VAL A 433 3.13 -4.75 -7.00
N GLY A 434 2.84 -5.97 -7.48
CA GLY A 434 3.72 -6.70 -8.39
C GLY A 434 3.98 -5.96 -9.70
N GLY A 435 2.94 -5.39 -10.33
CA GLY A 435 3.07 -4.58 -11.53
C GLY A 435 3.89 -3.31 -11.31
N THR A 436 3.67 -2.61 -10.19
CA THR A 436 4.44 -1.40 -9.85
C THR A 436 5.91 -1.72 -9.60
N LEU A 437 6.21 -2.79 -8.86
CA LEU A 437 7.60 -3.23 -8.61
C LEU A 437 8.28 -3.66 -9.92
N MET A 438 7.55 -4.33 -10.81
CA MET A 438 8.06 -4.70 -12.12
C MET A 438 8.45 -3.49 -12.95
N VAL A 439 7.63 -2.42 -12.97
CA VAL A 439 8.02 -1.16 -13.63
C VAL A 439 9.18 -0.47 -12.90
N ALA A 440 9.20 -0.50 -11.56
CA ALA A 440 10.25 0.17 -10.78
C ALA A 440 11.64 -0.40 -11.04
N PHE A 441 11.76 -1.74 -11.08
CA PHE A 441 13.04 -2.43 -11.27
C PHE A 441 13.35 -2.75 -12.74
N GLY A 442 12.33 -2.97 -13.56
CA GLY A 442 12.50 -3.33 -14.98
C GLY A 442 12.53 -2.14 -15.94
N VAL A 443 12.14 -0.95 -15.47
CA VAL A 443 12.02 0.26 -16.31
C VAL A 443 12.68 1.44 -15.61
N ASN A 444 11.96 2.13 -14.72
CA ASN A 444 12.45 3.19 -13.85
C ASN A 444 11.37 3.62 -12.84
N LEU A 445 11.78 4.35 -11.81
CA LEU A 445 10.90 4.79 -10.72
C LEU A 445 9.86 5.81 -11.14
N LEU A 446 10.18 6.67 -12.11
CA LEU A 446 9.26 7.71 -12.56
C LEU A 446 8.02 7.06 -13.22
N ALA A 447 8.24 6.12 -14.13
CA ALA A 447 7.18 5.34 -14.76
C ALA A 447 6.39 4.53 -13.73
N ALA A 448 7.07 3.92 -12.75
CA ALA A 448 6.42 3.19 -11.66
C ALA A 448 5.56 4.10 -10.77
N GLY A 449 6.07 5.29 -10.43
CA GLY A 449 5.36 6.31 -9.66
C GLY A 449 4.11 6.80 -10.38
N LEU A 450 4.21 7.11 -11.68
CA LEU A 450 3.05 7.48 -12.50
C LEU A 450 2.03 6.35 -12.60
N THR A 451 2.49 5.10 -12.72
CA THR A 451 1.63 3.91 -12.78
C THR A 451 0.87 3.71 -11.45
N ALA A 452 1.56 3.82 -10.32
CA ALA A 452 0.94 3.74 -8.99
C ALA A 452 -0.02 4.91 -8.74
N LEU A 453 0.38 6.14 -9.12
CA LEU A 453 -0.45 7.33 -9.00
C LEU A 453 -1.74 7.19 -9.83
N THR A 454 -1.65 6.65 -11.03
CA THR A 454 -2.81 6.35 -11.89
C THR A 454 -3.82 5.45 -11.17
N SER A 455 -3.33 4.36 -10.56
CA SER A 455 -4.17 3.46 -9.75
C SER A 455 -4.78 4.14 -8.53
N ALA A 456 -3.99 4.95 -7.81
CA ALA A 456 -4.42 5.65 -6.61
C ALA A 456 -5.52 6.70 -6.92
N ILE A 457 -5.34 7.53 -7.95
CA ILE A 457 -6.36 8.50 -8.38
C ILE A 457 -7.64 7.76 -8.78
N TYR A 458 -7.52 6.66 -9.54
CA TYR A 458 -8.66 5.87 -9.97
C TYR A 458 -9.46 5.33 -8.77
N LEU A 459 -8.81 4.65 -7.83
CA LEU A 459 -9.46 3.95 -6.73
C LEU A 459 -9.89 4.85 -5.57
N LEU A 460 -9.05 5.82 -5.19
CA LEU A 460 -9.25 6.60 -3.97
C LEU A 460 -9.99 7.91 -4.23
N ILE A 461 -9.93 8.43 -5.45
CA ILE A 461 -10.56 9.71 -5.81
C ILE A 461 -11.74 9.47 -6.74
N TYR A 462 -11.50 8.94 -7.95
CA TYR A 462 -12.53 8.80 -8.97
C TYR A 462 -13.67 7.86 -8.52
N THR A 463 -13.37 6.64 -8.06
CA THR A 463 -14.39 5.66 -7.69
C THR A 463 -15.37 6.18 -6.62
N PRO A 464 -14.93 6.82 -5.50
CA PRO A 464 -15.86 7.45 -4.55
C PRO A 464 -16.61 8.66 -5.10
N LEU A 465 -15.99 9.43 -6.00
CA LEU A 465 -16.61 10.64 -6.56
C LEU A 465 -17.84 10.35 -7.41
N LYS A 466 -17.92 9.17 -8.05
CA LYS A 466 -19.07 8.75 -8.87
C LYS A 466 -20.42 8.85 -8.16
N THR A 467 -20.47 8.75 -6.84
CA THR A 467 -21.72 8.91 -6.07
C THR A 467 -21.90 10.27 -5.42
N ARG A 468 -20.96 11.19 -5.59
CA ARG A 468 -20.94 12.49 -4.89
C ARG A 468 -21.23 13.67 -5.80
N THR A 469 -20.64 13.67 -7.00
CA THR A 469 -20.68 14.84 -7.91
C THR A 469 -20.53 14.41 -9.37
N THR A 470 -21.10 15.19 -10.29
CA THR A 470 -20.93 15.05 -11.75
C THR A 470 -19.51 15.34 -12.22
N LEU A 471 -18.69 16.00 -11.40
CA LEU A 471 -17.25 16.20 -11.64
C LEU A 471 -16.45 14.89 -11.68
N ASN A 472 -17.07 13.76 -11.31
CA ASN A 472 -16.42 12.46 -11.37
C ASN A 472 -15.85 12.14 -12.75
N THR A 473 -16.52 12.50 -13.85
CA THR A 473 -16.02 12.20 -15.21
C THR A 473 -14.73 12.97 -15.51
N LEU A 474 -14.63 14.24 -15.11
CA LEU A 474 -13.42 15.06 -15.29
C LEU A 474 -12.26 14.55 -14.45
N VAL A 475 -12.51 14.17 -13.20
CA VAL A 475 -11.45 13.59 -12.35
C VAL A 475 -11.05 12.20 -12.83
N GLY A 476 -12.00 11.40 -13.30
CA GLY A 476 -11.78 10.08 -13.90
C GLY A 476 -11.02 10.12 -15.22
N ALA A 477 -11.05 11.26 -15.93
CA ALA A 477 -10.27 11.49 -17.12
C ALA A 477 -8.75 11.58 -16.83
N ILE A 478 -8.35 12.07 -15.65
CA ILE A 478 -6.92 12.18 -15.29
C ILE A 478 -6.19 10.83 -15.38
N PRO A 479 -6.60 9.75 -14.67
CA PRO A 479 -5.92 8.47 -14.77
C PRO A 479 -6.04 7.82 -16.16
N GLY A 480 -7.07 8.15 -16.94
CA GLY A 480 -7.19 7.69 -18.34
C GLY A 480 -6.20 8.36 -19.29
N ALA A 481 -5.70 9.55 -18.95
CA ALA A 481 -4.78 10.35 -19.76
C ALA A 481 -3.30 10.19 -19.39
N LEU A 482 -2.99 9.62 -18.22
CA LEU A 482 -1.62 9.29 -17.78
C LEU A 482 -0.88 8.18 -18.58
N PRO A 483 -1.52 7.19 -19.23
CA PRO A 483 -0.80 6.08 -19.87
C PRO A 483 0.26 6.48 -20.91
N PRO A 484 0.03 7.43 -21.84
CA PRO A 484 1.08 7.93 -22.73
C PRO A 484 2.27 8.55 -21.98
N MET A 485 2.01 9.25 -20.86
CA MET A 485 3.09 9.81 -20.04
C MET A 485 3.92 8.71 -19.38
N ILE A 486 3.29 7.60 -18.97
CA ILE A 486 4.00 6.44 -18.44
C ILE A 486 4.92 5.86 -19.50
N GLY A 487 4.44 5.71 -20.74
CA GLY A 487 5.26 5.26 -21.87
C GLY A 487 6.43 6.21 -22.17
N TRP A 488 6.19 7.51 -22.19
CA TRP A 488 7.22 8.53 -22.38
C TRP A 488 8.28 8.48 -21.28
N ALA A 489 7.85 8.45 -20.02
CA ALA A 489 8.73 8.37 -18.86
C ALA A 489 9.54 7.06 -18.83
N ALA A 490 8.98 5.97 -19.33
CA ALA A 490 9.65 4.68 -19.41
C ALA A 490 10.91 4.72 -20.29
N VAL A 491 10.86 5.41 -21.44
CA VAL A 491 12.01 5.53 -22.34
C VAL A 491 12.92 6.71 -22.03
N ARG A 492 12.37 7.84 -21.55
CA ARG A 492 13.15 9.08 -21.31
C ARG A 492 13.71 9.20 -19.90
N GLY A 493 13.12 8.53 -18.91
CA GLY A 493 13.43 8.72 -17.49
C GLY A 493 13.03 10.09 -16.93
N ARG A 494 12.33 10.94 -17.71
CA ARG A 494 11.85 12.28 -17.34
C ARG A 494 10.51 12.60 -18.03
N ILE A 495 9.80 13.62 -17.55
CA ILE A 495 8.59 14.14 -18.18
C ILE A 495 8.93 15.48 -18.85
N ASP A 496 8.75 15.54 -20.16
CA ASP A 496 8.98 16.74 -20.96
C ASP A 496 7.64 17.31 -21.46
N LEU A 497 7.66 18.51 -22.03
CA LEU A 497 6.47 19.16 -22.61
C LEU A 497 5.67 18.22 -23.57
N PRO A 498 6.31 17.45 -24.47
CA PRO A 498 5.61 16.46 -25.29
C PRO A 498 4.74 15.44 -24.53
N ALA A 499 5.17 14.99 -23.35
CA ALA A 499 4.40 14.06 -22.53
C ALA A 499 3.08 14.71 -22.04
N PHE A 500 3.14 15.98 -21.64
CA PHE A 500 1.95 16.75 -21.26
C PHE A 500 1.02 17.01 -22.45
N VAL A 501 1.57 17.17 -23.66
CA VAL A 501 0.76 17.28 -24.88
C VAL A 501 -0.02 15.99 -25.13
N LEU A 502 0.63 14.83 -25.05
CA LEU A 502 -0.05 13.53 -25.18
C LEU A 502 -1.13 13.34 -24.09
N PHE A 503 -0.82 13.71 -22.85
CA PHE A 503 -1.80 13.74 -21.77
C PHE A 503 -3.00 14.62 -22.12
N ALA A 504 -2.79 15.85 -22.60
CA ALA A 504 -3.85 16.78 -22.94
C ALA A 504 -4.77 16.22 -24.04
N ILE A 505 -4.21 15.60 -25.08
CA ILE A 505 -4.97 14.96 -26.17
C ILE A 505 -5.83 13.82 -25.63
N LEU A 506 -5.26 12.90 -24.82
CA LEU A 506 -6.04 11.80 -24.26
C LEU A 506 -7.09 12.31 -23.26
N PHE A 507 -6.76 13.36 -22.49
CA PHE A 507 -7.66 13.98 -21.54
C PHE A 507 -8.89 14.56 -22.22
N THR A 508 -8.71 15.35 -23.28
CA THR A 508 -9.82 15.97 -24.02
C THR A 508 -10.61 14.94 -24.80
N TRP A 509 -9.96 13.99 -25.46
CA TRP A 509 -10.60 12.98 -26.30
C TRP A 509 -11.62 12.11 -25.54
N GLN A 510 -11.25 11.66 -24.34
CA GLN A 510 -12.08 10.70 -23.64
C GLN A 510 -13.35 11.33 -23.02
N LEU A 511 -13.45 12.66 -22.92
CA LEU A 511 -14.62 13.30 -22.31
C LEU A 511 -15.89 13.14 -23.16
N PRO A 512 -15.88 13.49 -24.47
CA PRO A 512 -16.96 13.13 -25.38
C PRO A 512 -17.26 11.63 -25.38
N HIS A 513 -16.22 10.79 -25.35
CA HIS A 513 -16.34 9.32 -25.30
C HIS A 513 -17.10 8.86 -24.04
N PHE A 514 -16.64 9.27 -22.84
CA PHE A 514 -17.22 8.85 -21.58
C PHE A 514 -18.64 9.37 -21.39
N TRP A 515 -18.94 10.61 -21.81
CA TRP A 515 -20.32 11.11 -21.73
C TRP A 515 -21.26 10.40 -22.70
N SER A 516 -20.80 10.02 -23.89
CA SER A 516 -21.62 9.20 -24.80
C SER A 516 -21.98 7.85 -24.15
N ILE A 517 -21.03 7.17 -23.52
CA ILE A 517 -21.28 5.93 -22.76
C ILE A 517 -22.19 6.19 -21.56
N ALA A 518 -21.96 7.27 -20.82
CA ALA A 518 -22.74 7.65 -19.66
C ALA A 518 -24.22 7.85 -20.00
N TRP A 519 -24.51 8.42 -21.17
CA TRP A 519 -25.86 8.57 -21.70
C TRP A 519 -26.47 7.23 -22.14
N LEU A 520 -25.73 6.40 -22.88
CA LEU A 520 -26.22 5.09 -23.35
C LEU A 520 -26.57 4.12 -22.20
N TYR A 521 -25.91 4.26 -21.06
CA TYR A 521 -26.15 3.45 -19.86
C TYR A 521 -26.72 4.25 -18.69
N ARG A 522 -27.39 5.38 -18.95
CA ARG A 522 -27.92 6.29 -17.90
C ARG A 522 -28.80 5.58 -16.87
N GLU A 523 -29.66 4.66 -17.31
CA GLU A 523 -30.59 3.96 -16.42
C GLU A 523 -29.84 2.98 -15.49
N ASP A 524 -28.79 2.31 -15.98
CA ASP A 524 -27.91 1.51 -15.14
C ASP A 524 -27.22 2.38 -14.08
N TYR A 525 -26.65 3.52 -14.48
CA TYR A 525 -26.01 4.44 -13.56
C TYR A 525 -26.96 4.99 -12.49
N LYS A 526 -28.20 5.30 -12.88
CA LYS A 526 -29.28 5.70 -11.96
C LYS A 526 -29.60 4.61 -10.95
N ARG A 527 -29.77 3.34 -11.39
CA ARG A 527 -29.99 2.19 -10.49
C ARG A 527 -28.82 1.94 -9.53
N GLY A 528 -27.60 2.16 -9.99
CA GLY A 528 -26.38 2.09 -9.18
C GLY A 528 -26.21 3.23 -8.17
N GLY A 529 -27.09 4.24 -8.19
CA GLY A 529 -26.99 5.43 -7.34
C GLY A 529 -25.82 6.35 -7.72
N MET A 530 -25.42 6.37 -8.99
CA MET A 530 -24.33 7.21 -9.48
C MET A 530 -24.84 8.59 -9.90
N ARG A 531 -24.07 9.62 -9.60
CA ARG A 531 -24.33 11.03 -9.95
C ARG A 531 -23.57 11.41 -11.23
N MET A 532 -23.90 10.73 -12.31
CA MET A 532 -23.35 11.04 -13.64
C MET A 532 -24.05 12.26 -14.22
N LEU A 533 -23.36 13.07 -15.05
CA LEU A 533 -24.00 14.18 -15.76
C LEU A 533 -25.22 13.70 -16.56
N SER A 534 -25.15 12.52 -17.17
CA SER A 534 -26.26 11.90 -17.90
C SER A 534 -27.48 11.50 -17.06
N VAL A 535 -27.32 11.41 -15.73
CA VAL A 535 -28.40 11.09 -14.80
C VAL A 535 -29.05 12.36 -14.26
N GLU A 536 -28.26 13.42 -14.04
CA GLU A 536 -28.76 14.72 -13.56
C GLU A 536 -29.37 15.56 -14.69
N ASP A 537 -28.82 15.47 -15.90
CA ASP A 537 -29.28 16.15 -17.12
C ASP A 537 -30.43 15.36 -17.78
N GLN A 538 -31.68 15.67 -17.42
CA GLN A 538 -32.84 14.87 -17.84
C GLN A 538 -33.08 14.93 -19.36
N ASP A 539 -32.99 16.12 -19.96
CA ASP A 539 -33.23 16.39 -21.39
C ASP A 539 -31.99 16.17 -22.26
N GLY A 540 -30.81 15.96 -21.65
CA GLY A 540 -29.55 15.67 -22.35
C GLY A 540 -28.93 16.90 -23.02
N GLY A 541 -29.50 18.09 -22.84
CA GLY A 541 -29.05 19.30 -23.50
C GLY A 541 -27.66 19.74 -23.03
N MET A 542 -27.42 19.68 -21.71
CA MET A 542 -26.12 20.03 -21.14
C MET A 542 -25.05 19.04 -21.58
N LEU A 543 -25.33 17.74 -21.51
CA LEU A 543 -24.41 16.68 -21.91
C LEU A 543 -24.05 16.79 -23.39
N ALA A 544 -25.03 17.03 -24.26
CA ALA A 544 -24.78 17.16 -25.69
C ALA A 544 -23.93 18.42 -26.01
N ARG A 545 -24.17 19.53 -25.32
CA ARG A 545 -23.33 20.74 -25.43
C ARG A 545 -21.90 20.48 -24.96
N GLN A 546 -21.73 19.78 -23.84
CA GLN A 546 -20.40 19.41 -23.33
C GLN A 546 -19.67 18.51 -24.33
N ILE A 547 -20.32 17.51 -24.92
CA ILE A 547 -19.72 16.67 -25.98
C ILE A 547 -19.15 17.55 -27.11
N SER A 548 -19.94 18.46 -27.69
CA SER A 548 -19.48 19.33 -28.77
C SER A 548 -18.35 20.26 -28.34
N LEU A 549 -18.45 20.88 -27.16
CA LEU A 549 -17.42 21.79 -26.64
C LEU A 549 -16.07 21.07 -26.47
N TRP A 550 -16.09 19.84 -25.96
CA TRP A 550 -14.86 19.06 -25.80
C TRP A 550 -14.34 18.47 -27.11
N CYS A 551 -15.19 18.26 -28.13
CA CYS A 551 -14.72 17.99 -29.49
C CYS A 551 -13.99 19.21 -30.09
N VAL A 552 -14.46 20.44 -29.85
CA VAL A 552 -13.75 21.67 -30.26
C VAL A 552 -12.42 21.80 -29.50
N ALA A 553 -12.43 21.59 -28.19
CA ALA A 553 -11.20 21.59 -27.39
C ALA A 553 -10.22 20.51 -27.87
N LEU A 554 -10.71 19.34 -28.27
CA LEU A 554 -9.90 18.28 -28.83
C LEU A 554 -9.18 18.71 -30.11
N ILE A 555 -9.86 19.41 -31.03
CA ILE A 555 -9.21 19.97 -32.24
C ILE A 555 -8.02 20.84 -31.84
N VAL A 556 -8.22 21.79 -30.92
CA VAL A 556 -7.15 22.68 -30.44
C VAL A 556 -6.01 21.88 -29.80
N THR A 557 -6.31 20.96 -28.89
CA THR A 557 -5.28 20.14 -28.22
C THR A 557 -4.56 19.19 -29.18
N SER A 558 -5.25 18.69 -30.22
CA SER A 558 -4.67 17.79 -31.21
C SER A 558 -3.66 18.50 -32.14
N LEU A 559 -3.68 19.84 -32.20
CA LEU A 559 -2.69 20.62 -32.95
C LEU A 559 -1.44 20.98 -32.14
N LEU A 560 -1.47 20.80 -30.82
CA LEU A 560 -0.32 21.06 -29.95
C LEU A 560 0.96 20.34 -30.38
N PRO A 561 0.94 19.06 -30.84
CA PRO A 561 2.16 18.39 -31.32
C PRO A 561 2.88 19.17 -32.42
N VAL A 562 2.16 19.85 -33.31
CA VAL A 562 2.77 20.69 -34.36
C VAL A 562 3.38 21.95 -33.75
N LEU A 563 2.66 22.58 -32.83
CA LEU A 563 3.09 23.83 -32.18
C LEU A 563 4.33 23.65 -31.31
N VAL A 564 4.50 22.48 -30.68
CA VAL A 564 5.69 22.17 -29.86
C VAL A 564 6.81 21.48 -30.66
N GLY A 565 6.67 21.38 -31.99
CA GLY A 565 7.67 20.79 -32.87
C GLY A 565 7.82 19.27 -32.76
N MET A 566 6.80 18.57 -32.25
CA MET A 566 6.76 17.09 -32.22
C MET A 566 6.35 16.47 -33.56
N ALA A 567 5.52 17.16 -34.35
CA ALA A 567 4.94 16.62 -35.58
C ALA A 567 4.89 17.68 -36.69
N GLY A 568 4.81 17.23 -37.94
CA GLY A 568 4.82 18.04 -39.14
C GLY A 568 3.44 18.27 -39.75
N ARG A 569 3.46 18.62 -41.05
CA ARG A 569 2.26 19.01 -41.81
C ARG A 569 1.32 17.82 -42.05
N THR A 570 1.85 16.61 -42.23
CA THR A 570 1.05 15.40 -42.46
C THR A 570 0.14 15.14 -41.28
N TYR A 571 0.69 15.20 -40.07
CA TYR A 571 -0.08 15.09 -38.84
C TYR A 571 -1.10 16.21 -38.68
N ALA A 572 -0.72 17.46 -38.98
CA ALA A 572 -1.63 18.61 -38.89
C ALA A 572 -2.92 18.40 -39.73
N ILE A 573 -2.76 17.97 -40.98
CA ILE A 573 -3.90 17.73 -41.89
C ILE A 573 -4.78 16.59 -41.36
N GLY A 574 -4.17 15.48 -40.93
CA GLY A 574 -4.88 14.35 -40.35
C GLY A 574 -5.64 14.72 -39.07
N ALA A 575 -5.01 15.46 -38.17
CA ALA A 575 -5.59 15.90 -36.91
C ALA A 575 -6.83 16.81 -37.12
N VAL A 576 -6.76 17.77 -38.05
CA VAL A 576 -7.89 18.63 -38.41
C VAL A 576 -9.02 17.80 -39.03
N ALA A 577 -8.71 16.95 -40.02
CA ALA A 577 -9.73 16.15 -40.72
C ALA A 577 -10.48 15.21 -39.75
N LEU A 578 -9.73 14.47 -38.92
CA LEU A 578 -10.30 13.60 -37.89
C LEU A 578 -11.09 14.41 -36.85
N GLY A 579 -10.57 15.58 -36.46
CA GLY A 579 -11.17 16.45 -35.46
C GLY A 579 -12.52 17.02 -35.92
N LEU A 580 -12.60 17.48 -37.16
CA LEU A 580 -13.83 17.94 -37.78
C LEU A 580 -14.86 16.81 -37.94
N GLY A 581 -14.41 15.61 -38.33
CA GLY A 581 -15.28 14.43 -38.40
C GLY A 581 -15.89 14.06 -37.05
N PHE A 582 -15.09 14.10 -35.98
CA PHE A 582 -15.58 13.82 -34.63
C PHE A 582 -16.48 14.95 -34.09
N LEU A 583 -16.14 16.21 -34.38
CA LEU A 583 -17.00 17.36 -34.07
C LEU A 583 -18.35 17.26 -34.78
N ALA A 584 -18.39 16.85 -36.05
CA ALA A 584 -19.63 16.67 -36.79
C ALA A 584 -20.56 15.65 -36.09
N ALA A 585 -20.01 14.53 -35.60
CA ALA A 585 -20.78 13.57 -34.79
C ALA A 585 -21.32 14.21 -33.49
N GLY A 586 -20.51 15.05 -32.82
CA GLY A 586 -20.91 15.81 -31.65
C GLY A 586 -22.06 16.79 -31.93
N VAL A 587 -21.97 17.56 -33.01
CA VAL A 587 -23.01 18.52 -33.44
C VAL A 587 -24.30 17.80 -33.83
N ILE A 588 -24.21 16.70 -34.59
CA ILE A 588 -25.38 15.87 -34.91
C ILE A 588 -26.05 15.39 -33.62
N ASN A 589 -25.27 14.98 -32.61
CA ASN A 589 -25.81 14.59 -31.31
C ASN A 589 -26.42 15.76 -30.54
N GLN A 590 -25.85 16.96 -30.63
CA GLN A 590 -26.39 18.17 -30.00
C GLN A 590 -27.75 18.57 -30.55
N VAL A 591 -27.98 18.37 -31.85
CA VAL A 591 -29.25 18.65 -32.52
C VAL A 591 -30.27 17.53 -32.29
N LYS A 592 -29.90 16.27 -32.55
CA LYS A 592 -30.84 15.14 -32.54
C LYS A 592 -31.13 14.59 -31.14
N ARG A 593 -30.11 14.52 -30.27
CA ARG A 593 -30.15 14.00 -28.89
C ARG A 593 -30.81 12.61 -28.76
N THR A 594 -30.68 11.78 -29.78
CA THR A 594 -31.22 10.41 -29.74
C THR A 594 -30.15 9.41 -29.29
N ARG A 595 -30.60 8.19 -28.97
CA ARG A 595 -29.69 7.09 -28.64
C ARG A 595 -28.75 6.78 -29.81
N GLU A 596 -29.24 6.86 -31.04
CA GLU A 596 -28.50 6.61 -32.26
C GLU A 596 -27.43 7.68 -32.50
N SER A 597 -27.76 8.97 -32.35
CA SER A 597 -26.77 10.04 -32.49
C SER A 597 -25.68 9.94 -31.43
N THR A 598 -26.04 9.56 -30.20
CA THR A 598 -25.05 9.35 -29.13
C THR A 598 -24.16 8.13 -29.40
N ARG A 599 -24.73 7.04 -29.93
CA ARG A 599 -23.93 5.89 -30.42
C ARG A 599 -22.97 6.31 -31.53
N GLY A 600 -23.36 7.24 -32.40
CA GLY A 600 -22.49 7.84 -33.42
C GLY A 600 -21.25 8.48 -32.81
N VAL A 601 -21.41 9.30 -31.77
CA VAL A 601 -20.29 9.90 -31.01
C VAL A 601 -19.37 8.82 -30.43
N PHE A 602 -19.95 7.78 -29.81
CA PHE A 602 -19.17 6.66 -29.26
C PHE A 602 -18.30 5.98 -30.32
N PHE A 603 -18.86 5.61 -31.48
CA PHE A 603 -18.08 4.96 -32.54
C PHE A 603 -17.05 5.91 -33.19
N ALA A 604 -17.42 7.17 -33.42
CA ALA A 604 -16.50 8.18 -33.93
C ALA A 604 -15.28 8.33 -33.01
N SER A 605 -15.50 8.38 -31.69
CA SER A 605 -14.41 8.46 -30.72
C SER A 605 -13.50 7.22 -30.73
N LEU A 606 -14.05 6.02 -30.94
CA LEU A 606 -13.30 4.76 -30.98
C LEU A 606 -12.40 4.67 -32.22
N LEU A 607 -12.85 5.22 -33.36
CA LEU A 607 -12.05 5.32 -34.58
C LEU A 607 -11.02 6.45 -34.52
N TYR A 608 -11.40 7.60 -33.95
CA TYR A 608 -10.56 8.79 -33.89
C TYR A 608 -9.19 8.53 -33.25
N LEU A 609 -9.16 7.91 -32.07
CA LEU A 609 -7.91 7.83 -31.30
C LEU A 609 -6.84 6.94 -31.96
N PRO A 610 -7.13 5.70 -32.39
CA PRO A 610 -6.14 4.88 -33.11
C PRO A 610 -5.64 5.54 -34.39
N LEU A 611 -6.52 6.22 -35.15
CA LEU A 611 -6.13 6.92 -36.38
C LEU A 611 -5.24 8.12 -36.07
N LEU A 612 -5.59 8.95 -35.07
CA LEU A 612 -4.78 10.11 -34.69
C LEU A 612 -3.39 9.67 -34.22
N LEU A 613 -3.31 8.67 -33.35
CA LEU A 613 -2.02 8.13 -32.88
C LEU A 613 -1.21 7.48 -34.01
N GLY A 614 -1.89 6.81 -34.95
CA GLY A 614 -1.24 6.21 -36.12
C GLY A 614 -0.63 7.26 -37.04
N VAL A 615 -1.37 8.33 -37.35
CA VAL A 615 -0.86 9.44 -38.16
C VAL A 615 0.28 10.17 -37.42
N LEU A 616 0.16 10.36 -36.10
CA LEU A 616 1.23 10.96 -35.30
C LEU A 616 2.52 10.15 -35.34
N LEU A 617 2.41 8.84 -35.16
CA LEU A 617 3.57 7.94 -35.23
C LEU A 617 4.18 7.91 -36.63
N PHE A 618 3.36 7.89 -37.69
CA PHE A 618 3.82 7.90 -39.08
C PHE A 618 4.54 9.19 -39.49
N ASP A 619 4.20 10.32 -38.88
CA ASP A 619 4.85 11.59 -39.20
C ASP A 619 6.13 11.81 -38.35
N VAL A 620 6.23 11.14 -37.20
CA VAL A 620 7.39 11.17 -36.29
C VAL A 620 8.50 10.20 -36.72
N TRP A 621 8.13 9.06 -37.28
CA TRP A 621 9.02 7.97 -37.71
C TRP A 621 9.07 7.87 -39.22
#